data_AF-A0A7C1MJ16-F1
#
_entry.id   AF-A0A7C1MJ16-F1
#
_cell.length_a   1.000
_cell.length_b   1.000
_cell.length_c   1.000
_cell.angle_alpha   90.00
_cell.angle_beta   90.00
_cell.angle_gamma   90.00
#
_symmetry.space_group_name_H-M   'P 1'
#
loop_
_entity.id
_entity.type
_entity.pdbx_description
1 polymer ?
#
loop_
_entity_poly.entity_id
_entity_poly.type
_entity_poly.pdbx_seq_one_letter_code
_entity_poly.pdbx_strand_id
1 'polypeptide(L)' 'GEQDKVWGSMIKQALKRRKPGFNEAYHGFKTFGKLLEEAQSRKLLDLEHDEKSGGYIIRSFSSED' A
#
# COMPACT_ATOMS: atom_id res chain seq x y z
N GLY A 1 11.54 7.25 -18.97
CA GLY A 1 11.83 6.44 -17.77
C GLY A 1 10.57 6.37 -16.97
N GLU A 2 9.72 5.39 -17.24
CA GLU A 2 8.53 5.12 -16.44
C GLU A 2 9.03 4.56 -15.10
N GLN A 3 8.93 5.37 -14.05
CA GLN A 3 8.94 4.84 -12.71
C GLN A 3 7.71 3.93 -12.64
N ASP A 4 7.93 2.61 -12.57
CA ASP A 4 6.87 1.60 -12.52
C ASP A 4 5.86 1.98 -11.44
N LYS A 5 4.66 2.41 -11.85
CA LYS A 5 3.59 2.77 -10.93
C LYS A 5 3.12 1.52 -10.21
N VAL A 6 3.47 1.40 -8.93
CA VAL A 6 3.00 0.28 -8.11
C VAL A 6 1.63 0.63 -7.54
N TRP A 7 0.63 -0.19 -7.85
CA TRP A 7 -0.71 -0.02 -7.31
C TRP A 7 -0.83 -0.67 -5.94
N GLY A 8 -1.57 -0.05 -5.02
CA GLY A 8 -1.84 -0.60 -3.69
C GLY A 8 -2.48 -1.99 -3.75
N SER A 9 -3.36 -2.23 -4.72
CA SER A 9 -3.93 -3.56 -4.97
C SER A 9 -2.87 -4.63 -5.28
N MET A 10 -1.82 -4.28 -6.04
CA MET A 10 -0.70 -5.17 -6.33
C MET A 10 0.12 -5.47 -5.08
N ILE A 11 0.36 -4.48 -4.22
CA ILE A 11 1.04 -4.71 -2.93
C ILE A 11 0.23 -5.67 -2.06
N LYS A 12 -1.09 -5.47 -1.97
CA LYS A 12 -1.97 -6.39 -1.24
C LYS A 12 -1.86 -7.81 -1.77
N GLN A 13 -1.87 -8.00 -3.09
CA GLN A 13 -1.72 -9.32 -3.70
C GLN A 13 -0.34 -9.93 -3.43
N ALA A 14 0.73 -9.16 -3.57
CA ALA A 14 2.10 -9.62 -3.29
C ALA A 14 2.27 -10.00 -1.81
N LEU A 15 1.70 -9.21 -0.91
CA LEU A 15 1.75 -9.45 0.53
C LEU A 15 0.97 -10.71 0.91
N LYS A 16 -0.21 -10.94 0.31
CA LYS A 16 -0.96 -12.19 0.48
C LYS A 16 -0.23 -13.40 -0.11
N ARG A 17 0.49 -13.24 -1.22
CA ARG A 17 1.31 -14.32 -1.80
C ARG A 17 2.48 -14.69 -0.89
N ARG A 18 3.16 -13.70 -0.29
CA ARG A 18 4.29 -13.93 0.63
C ARG A 18 3.82 -14.37 2.03
N LYS A 19 2.70 -13.83 2.49
CA LYS A 19 2.12 -14.08 3.81
C LYS A 19 0.60 -14.30 3.66
N PRO A 20 0.15 -15.54 3.40
CA PRO A 20 -1.26 -15.84 3.17
C PRO A 20 -2.15 -15.56 4.39
N GLY A 21 -1.58 -15.50 5.60
CA GLY A 21 -2.29 -15.08 6.82
C GLY A 21 -2.43 -13.56 6.98
N PHE A 22 -1.96 -12.75 6.03
CA PHE A 22 -2.10 -11.29 6.11
C PHE A 22 -3.56 -10.88 5.95
N ASN A 23 -4.08 -10.19 6.97
CA ASN A 23 -5.41 -9.59 6.97
C ASN A 23 -5.35 -8.23 7.66
N GLU A 24 -5.84 -7.20 6.98
CA GLU A 24 -5.85 -5.82 7.46
C GLU A 24 -6.70 -5.66 8.72
N ALA A 25 -7.77 -6.45 8.85
CA ALA A 25 -8.62 -6.47 10.03
C ALA A 25 -7.85 -6.93 11.27
N TYR A 26 -6.87 -7.84 11.12
CA TYR A 26 -6.01 -8.28 12.21
C TYR A 26 -5.12 -7.13 12.74
N HIS A 27 -4.84 -6.15 11.89
CA HIS A 27 -4.10 -4.95 12.24
C HIS A 27 -5.02 -3.78 12.66
N GLY A 28 -6.34 -4.00 12.80
CA GLY A 28 -7.29 -2.98 13.22
C GLY A 28 -7.76 -2.03 12.10
N PHE A 29 -7.44 -2.31 10.84
CA PHE A 29 -7.85 -1.46 9.71
C PHE A 29 -9.12 -1.97 9.05
N LYS A 30 -10.04 -1.04 8.74
CA LYS A 30 -11.29 -1.36 8.03
C LYS A 30 -11.07 -1.72 6.55
N THR A 31 -10.05 -1.14 5.92
CA THR A 31 -9.70 -1.37 4.51
C THR A 31 -8.19 -1.38 4.33
N PHE A 32 -7.72 -1.98 3.22
CA PHE A 32 -6.30 -1.91 2.86
C PHE A 32 -5.84 -0.48 2.57
N GLY A 33 -6.72 0.36 2.01
CA GLY A 33 -6.45 1.78 1.85
C GLY A 33 -6.08 2.46 3.16
N LYS A 34 -6.83 2.19 4.24
CA LYS A 34 -6.53 2.74 5.58
C LYS A 34 -5.18 2.26 6.14
N LEU A 35 -4.82 1.01 5.89
CA LEU A 35 -3.51 0.49 6.27
C LEU A 35 -2.38 1.20 5.50
N LEU A 36 -2.59 1.45 4.20
CA LEU A 36 -1.65 2.20 3.37
C LEU A 36 -1.54 3.66 3.84
N GLU A 37 -2.65 4.38 4.03
CA GLU A 37 -2.68 5.75 4.54
C GLU A 37 -1.92 5.89 5.86
N GLU A 38 -2.06 4.91 6.76
CA GLU A 38 -1.31 4.88 8.02
C GLU A 38 0.19 4.65 7.80
N ALA A 39 0.57 3.78 6.86
CA ALA A 39 1.98 3.59 6.50
C ALA A 39 2.60 4.88 5.92
N GLN A 40 1.83 5.67 5.17
CA GLN A 40 2.25 7.01 4.73
C GLN A 40 2.31 8.01 5.88
N SER A 41 1.34 7.99 6.80
CA SER A 41 1.36 8.83 8.01
C SER A 41 2.61 8.58 8.85
N ARG A 42 3.06 7.32 8.89
CA ARG A 42 4.31 6.88 9.54
C ARG A 42 5.57 7.15 8.71
N LYS A 43 5.46 7.79 7.55
CA LYS A 43 6.56 8.10 6.61
C LYS A 43 7.34 6.86 6.12
N LEU A 44 6.70 5.69 6.12
CA LEU A 44 7.31 4.46 5.60
C LEU A 44 7.21 4.39 4.07
N LEU A 45 6.20 5.06 3.50
CA LEU A 45 5.93 5.11 2.06
C LEU A 45 5.14 6.36 1.67
N ASP A 46 5.18 6.72 0.40
CA ASP A 46 4.36 7.79 -0.17
C ASP A 46 3.27 7.20 -1.07
N LEU A 47 2.04 7.66 -0.88
CA LEU A 47 0.88 7.24 -1.64
C LEU A 47 0.22 8.43 -2.31
N GLU A 48 -0.24 8.18 -3.52
CA GLU A 48 -1.07 9.09 -4.27
C GLU A 48 -2.46 8.45 -4.43
N HIS A 49 -3.50 9.20 -4.08
CA HIS A 49 -4.87 8.77 -4.31
C HIS A 49 -5.23 9.02 -5.78
N ASP A 50 -5.56 7.97 -6.52
CA ASP A 50 -5.96 8.07 -7.91
C ASP A 50 -7.48 8.22 -7.99
N GLU A 51 -7.97 9.45 -8.14
CA GLU A 51 -9.40 9.76 -8.24
C GLU A 51 -10.07 9.10 -9.46
N LYS A 52 -9.28 8.76 -10.50
CA LYS A 52 -9.78 8.04 -11.68
C LYS A 52 -10.20 6.61 -11.39
N SER A 53 -9.41 5.88 -10.60
CA SER A 53 -9.62 4.46 -10.29
C SER A 53 -10.18 4.22 -8.89
N GLY A 54 -10.23 5.26 -8.04
CA GLY A 54 -10.59 5.15 -6.62
C GLY A 54 -9.59 4.34 -5.80
N GLY A 55 -8.34 4.25 -6.27
CA GLY A 55 -7.29 3.42 -5.71
C GLY A 55 -6.12 4.24 -5.16
N TYR A 56 -5.10 3.54 -4.67
CA TYR A 56 -3.85 4.15 -4.21
C TYR A 56 -2.69 3.70 -5.10
N ILE A 57 -1.81 4.64 -5.42
CA ILE A 57 -0.56 4.43 -6.16
C ILE A 57 0.59 4.72 -5.20
N ILE A 58 1.58 3.84 -5.13
CA ILE A 58 2.78 4.05 -4.32
C ILE A 58 3.76 4.86 -5.17
N ARG A 59 4.18 6.02 -4.65
CA ARG A 59 5.16 6.89 -5.31
C ARG A 59 6.58 6.62 -4.85
N SER A 60 6.76 6.28 -3.58
CA SER A 60 8.05 5.93 -3.01
C SER A 60 7.86 5.09 -1.74
N PHE A 61 8.90 4.39 -1.33
CA PHE A 61 8.96 3.67 -0.07
C PHE A 61 10.33 3.87 0.54
N SER A 62 10.39 4.04 1.86
CA SER A 62 11.63 4.07 2.61
C SER A 62 11.96 2.64 3.04
N SER A 63 12.79 1.95 2.27
CA SER A 63 13.56 0.83 2.82
C SER A 63 14.74 1.45 3.56
N GLU A 64 14.62 1.60 4.88
CA GLU A 64 15.82 1.75 5.71
C GLU A 64 16.58 0.42 5.62
N ASP A 65 17.84 0.47 5.17
CA ASP A 65 18.76 -0.68 5.05
C ASP A 65 19.24 -1.13 6.44
#